data_AF-A0A8B7BBJ1-F1
#
_entry.id   AF-A0A8B7BBJ1-F1
#
_cell.length_a   1.000
_cell.length_b   1.000
_cell.length_c   1.000
_cell.angle_alpha   90.00
_cell.angle_beta   90.00
_cell.angle_gamma   90.00
#
_symmetry.space_group_name_H-M   'P 1'
#
loop_
_entity.id
_entity.type
_entity.pdbx_description
1 polymer ?
#
loop_
_entity_poly.entity_id
_entity_poly.type
_entity_poly.pdbx_seq_one_letter_code
_entity_poly.pdbx_strand_id
1 'polypeptide(L)'
;MRNISMVTKFILLGIPHTEGLETILFVLFLFFYLFTLMGNLLILLAIVSSACLHTPMYFFLCKLSVCDIFFPSVSSPKMLVYLSGNSRAISYAGCVSQLFFYHFLGCTECFLYTVMAYDRFVAICYPLRYTVIVSHRVCAILAMGTSFFACIQATFLTTLTFQLPYCGPNEVDYYFCDIPVMLKLACADTSTLEMVGFISVGLMPLSCFLLILTSYSFIVGSILQIHSAEGRRRAFSTCSAHLTAILLSFMPVVLIYLQPTPNPWLNATVQLLNNLVTPMLNPLIYSLRNKEVKYSLRKVLQQLDLLPEK
;
A
#
# COMPACT_ATOMS: atom_id res chain seq x y z
N MET A 1 -23.98 37.77 -4.56
CA MET A 1 -23.82 36.59 -3.70
C MET A 1 -24.31 35.37 -4.47
N ARG A 2 -23.38 34.52 -4.95
CA ARG A 2 -23.75 33.28 -5.65
C ARG A 2 -24.32 32.32 -4.59
N ASN A 3 -25.50 31.73 -4.82
CA ASN A 3 -26.02 30.66 -3.95
C ASN A 3 -25.02 29.49 -3.99
N ILE A 4 -24.17 29.36 -2.97
CA ILE A 4 -23.27 28.22 -2.82
C ILE A 4 -24.11 27.10 -2.21
N SER A 5 -24.81 26.32 -3.04
CA SER A 5 -25.37 25.05 -2.60
C SER A 5 -24.19 24.13 -2.28
N MET A 6 -24.00 23.77 -1.00
CA MET A 6 -22.96 22.81 -0.63
C MET A 6 -23.23 21.46 -1.32
N VAL A 7 -22.22 20.92 -2.00
CA VAL A 7 -22.31 19.61 -2.64
C VAL A 7 -22.45 18.54 -1.55
N THR A 8 -23.57 17.82 -1.55
CA THR A 8 -23.86 16.78 -0.55
C THR A 8 -23.46 15.38 -1.02
N LYS A 9 -23.38 15.17 -2.33
CA LYS A 9 -23.06 13.89 -2.98
C LYS A 9 -22.20 14.12 -4.21
N PHE A 10 -21.26 13.21 -4.43
CA PHE A 10 -20.45 13.09 -5.65
C PHE A 10 -20.87 11.85 -6.44
N ILE A 11 -20.71 11.88 -7.75
CA ILE A 11 -20.98 10.80 -8.69
C ILE A 11 -19.63 10.33 -9.22
N LEU A 12 -19.25 9.10 -8.90
CA LEU A 12 -18.01 8.49 -9.39
C LEU A 12 -18.22 8.03 -10.83
N LEU A 13 -17.51 8.61 -11.81
CA LEU A 13 -17.70 8.28 -13.22
C LEU A 13 -17.23 6.85 -13.56
N GLY A 14 -16.35 6.27 -12.75
CA GLY A 14 -15.90 4.89 -12.88
C GLY A 14 -14.59 4.77 -13.65
N ILE A 15 -14.41 3.65 -14.36
CA ILE A 15 -13.21 3.41 -15.18
C ILE A 15 -13.57 3.78 -16.63
N PRO A 16 -12.79 4.66 -17.30
CA PRO A 16 -13.11 5.11 -18.66
C PRO A 16 -13.08 3.95 -19.66
N HIS A 17 -13.92 4.01 -20.69
CA HIS A 17 -13.98 3.05 -21.81
C HIS A 17 -14.31 1.59 -21.40
N THR A 18 -15.14 1.39 -20.39
CA THR A 18 -15.52 0.06 -19.89
C THR A 18 -16.95 -0.37 -20.22
N GLU A 19 -17.64 0.36 -21.10
CA GLU A 19 -19.00 0.04 -21.55
C GLU A 19 -19.06 -1.39 -22.11
N GLY A 20 -19.96 -2.21 -21.56
CA GLY A 20 -20.11 -3.63 -21.94
C GLY A 20 -19.12 -4.62 -21.27
N LEU A 21 -18.10 -4.12 -20.56
CA LEU A 21 -17.12 -4.96 -19.84
C LEU A 21 -17.37 -5.03 -18.32
N GLU A 22 -18.41 -4.36 -17.82
CA GLU A 22 -18.68 -4.20 -16.38
C GLU A 22 -18.74 -5.53 -15.64
N THR A 23 -19.42 -6.55 -16.18
CA THR A 23 -19.49 -7.89 -15.58
C THR A 23 -18.14 -8.58 -15.50
N ILE A 24 -17.32 -8.46 -16.55
CA ILE A 24 -15.98 -9.07 -16.58
C ILE A 24 -15.08 -8.39 -15.53
N LEU A 25 -15.11 -7.06 -15.48
CA LEU A 25 -14.36 -6.28 -14.51
C LEU A 25 -14.82 -6.55 -13.08
N PHE A 26 -16.13 -6.70 -12.85
CA PHE A 26 -16.68 -7.08 -11.55
C PHE A 26 -16.09 -8.41 -11.06
N VAL A 27 -16.15 -9.45 -11.89
CA VAL A 27 -15.62 -10.78 -11.54
C VAL A 27 -14.11 -10.71 -11.29
N LEU A 28 -13.36 -10.01 -12.15
CA LEU A 28 -11.92 -9.88 -12.04
C LEU A 28 -11.50 -9.15 -10.74
N PHE A 29 -12.09 -7.98 -10.46
CA PHE A 29 -11.74 -7.21 -9.28
C PHE A 29 -12.25 -7.84 -7.99
N LEU A 30 -13.39 -8.55 -8.04
CA LEU A 30 -13.86 -9.33 -6.90
C LEU A 30 -12.88 -10.45 -6.58
N PHE A 31 -12.37 -11.15 -7.59
CA PHE A 31 -11.36 -12.18 -7.42
C PHE A 31 -10.07 -11.62 -6.80
N PHE A 32 -9.54 -10.52 -7.33
CA PHE A 32 -8.36 -9.86 -6.75
C PHE A 32 -8.60 -9.44 -5.30
N TYR A 33 -9.75 -8.83 -5.01
CA TYR A 33 -10.10 -8.39 -3.67
C TYR A 33 -10.15 -9.56 -2.67
N LEU A 34 -10.89 -10.63 -3.00
CA LEU A 34 -11.00 -11.81 -2.14
C LEU A 34 -9.66 -12.52 -1.95
N PHE A 35 -8.85 -12.60 -3.01
CA PHE A 35 -7.52 -13.18 -2.93
C PHE A 35 -6.60 -12.38 -2.00
N THR A 36 -6.61 -11.05 -2.10
CA THR A 36 -5.84 -10.17 -1.21
C THR A 36 -6.26 -10.34 0.24
N LEU A 37 -7.57 -10.35 0.51
CA LEU A 37 -8.10 -10.56 1.86
C LEU A 37 -7.64 -11.91 2.43
N MET A 38 -7.87 -12.99 1.68
CA MET A 38 -7.52 -14.34 2.09
C MET A 38 -6.02 -14.49 2.31
N GLY A 39 -5.19 -14.03 1.36
CA GLY A 39 -3.74 -14.16 1.42
C GLY A 39 -3.14 -13.45 2.64
N ASN A 40 -3.59 -12.22 2.92
CA ASN A 40 -3.11 -11.46 4.07
C ASN A 40 -3.65 -11.97 5.41
N LEU A 41 -4.91 -12.46 5.44
CA LEU A 41 -5.46 -13.15 6.62
C LEU A 41 -4.66 -14.41 6.96
N LEU A 42 -4.29 -15.20 5.95
CA LEU A 42 -3.48 -16.40 6.16
C LEU A 42 -2.08 -16.06 6.69
N ILE A 43 -1.47 -14.95 6.26
CA ILE A 43 -0.19 -14.49 6.80
C ILE A 43 -0.33 -14.08 8.27
N LEU A 44 -1.37 -13.30 8.60
CA LEU A 44 -1.66 -12.92 9.98
C LEU A 44 -1.86 -14.15 10.85
N LEU A 45 -2.67 -15.10 10.40
CA LEU A 45 -2.94 -16.34 11.09
C LEU A 45 -1.64 -17.15 11.30
N ALA A 46 -0.80 -17.26 10.27
CA ALA A 46 0.47 -17.98 10.35
C ALA A 46 1.43 -17.35 11.38
N ILE A 47 1.53 -16.01 11.43
CA ILE A 47 2.42 -15.32 12.36
C ILE A 47 1.89 -15.41 13.79
N VAL A 48 0.59 -15.16 14.01
CA VAL A 48 -0.03 -15.21 15.35
C VAL A 48 -0.02 -16.64 15.93
N SER A 49 -0.15 -17.67 15.10
CA SER A 49 -0.20 -19.06 15.55
C SER A 49 1.18 -19.68 15.81
N SER A 50 2.26 -19.01 15.40
CA SER A 50 3.61 -19.58 15.41
C SER A 50 4.59 -18.69 16.16
N ALA A 51 4.87 -19.03 17.42
CA ALA A 51 5.87 -18.32 18.23
C ALA A 51 7.26 -18.25 17.58
N CYS A 52 7.62 -19.21 16.71
CA CYS A 52 8.87 -19.19 15.93
C CYS A 52 8.97 -18.02 14.95
N LEU A 53 7.84 -17.41 14.59
CA LEU A 53 7.77 -16.24 13.70
C LEU A 53 7.72 -14.93 14.49
N HIS A 54 7.86 -14.91 15.82
CA HIS A 54 7.84 -13.65 16.60
C HIS A 54 9.18 -12.89 16.53
N THR A 55 9.65 -12.61 15.32
CA THR A 55 10.82 -11.75 15.07
C THR A 55 10.39 -10.35 14.63
N PRO A 56 11.27 -9.33 14.78
CA PRO A 56 11.00 -7.95 14.34
C PRO A 56 10.40 -7.81 12.94
N MET A 57 10.95 -8.53 11.96
CA MET A 57 10.47 -8.48 10.57
C MET A 57 9.03 -8.96 10.43
N TYR A 58 8.67 -10.05 11.09
CA TYR A 58 7.32 -10.60 11.02
C TYR A 58 6.31 -9.74 11.80
N PHE A 59 6.74 -9.02 12.83
CA PHE A 59 5.91 -7.99 13.46
C PHE A 59 5.55 -6.86 12.49
N PHE A 60 6.51 -6.37 11.72
CA PHE A 60 6.23 -5.40 10.65
C PHE A 60 5.39 -6.02 9.53
N LEU A 61 5.61 -7.28 9.19
CA LEU A 61 4.81 -8.00 8.19
C LEU A 61 3.35 -8.15 8.61
N CYS A 62 3.06 -8.44 9.89
CA CYS A 62 1.69 -8.42 10.40
C CYS A 62 1.03 -7.07 10.15
N LYS A 63 1.73 -5.97 10.47
CA LYS A 63 1.19 -4.64 10.27
C LYS A 63 1.00 -4.32 8.78
N LEU A 64 1.92 -4.76 7.93
CA LEU A 64 1.80 -4.64 6.47
C LEU A 64 0.60 -5.43 5.95
N SER A 65 0.38 -6.67 6.40
CA SER A 65 -0.79 -7.47 6.01
C SER A 65 -2.11 -6.86 6.46
N VAL A 66 -2.14 -6.18 7.61
CA VAL A 66 -3.30 -5.37 8.02
C VAL A 66 -3.53 -4.22 7.04
N CYS A 67 -2.48 -3.49 6.66
CA CYS A 67 -2.57 -2.44 5.65
C CYS A 67 -3.06 -2.98 4.30
N ASP A 68 -2.49 -4.08 3.82
CA ASP A 68 -2.85 -4.73 2.54
C ASP A 68 -4.31 -5.21 2.50
N ILE A 69 -4.93 -5.49 3.66
CA ILE A 69 -6.37 -5.81 3.77
C ILE A 69 -7.22 -4.55 3.65
N PHE A 70 -6.85 -3.50 4.40
CA PHE A 70 -7.66 -2.30 4.51
C PHE A 70 -7.50 -1.38 3.29
N PHE A 71 -6.31 -1.31 2.68
CA PHE A 71 -6.00 -0.40 1.57
C PHE A 71 -6.94 -0.60 0.36
N PRO A 72 -7.06 -1.81 -0.23
CA PRO A 72 -8.05 -2.06 -1.26
C PRO A 72 -9.49 -1.92 -0.76
N SER A 73 -9.75 -2.21 0.53
CA SER A 73 -11.10 -2.11 1.12
C SER A 73 -11.63 -0.67 1.20
N VAL A 74 -10.77 0.34 1.09
CA VAL A 74 -11.17 1.76 1.04
C VAL A 74 -11.93 2.12 -0.24
N SER A 75 -11.62 1.45 -1.36
CA SER A 75 -12.13 1.84 -2.69
C SER A 75 -12.80 0.69 -3.45
N SER A 76 -12.28 -0.53 -3.33
CA SER A 76 -12.77 -1.70 -4.08
C SER A 76 -14.23 -2.03 -3.82
N PRO A 77 -14.76 -2.02 -2.57
CA PRO A 77 -16.17 -2.33 -2.33
C PRO A 77 -17.11 -1.36 -3.06
N LYS A 78 -16.77 -0.07 -3.09
CA LYS A 78 -17.58 0.95 -3.78
C LYS A 78 -17.51 0.76 -5.30
N MET A 79 -16.34 0.44 -5.83
CA MET A 79 -16.15 0.10 -7.24
C MET A 79 -16.96 -1.14 -7.64
N LEU A 80 -16.94 -2.21 -6.83
CA LEU A 80 -17.68 -3.44 -7.08
C LEU A 80 -19.20 -3.23 -7.08
N VAL A 81 -19.71 -2.43 -6.15
CA VAL A 81 -21.15 -2.05 -6.12
C VAL A 81 -21.54 -1.30 -7.38
N TYR A 82 -20.72 -0.37 -7.85
CA TYR A 82 -20.96 0.32 -9.12
C TYR A 82 -20.99 -0.68 -10.30
N LEU A 83 -19.99 -1.55 -10.42
CA LEU A 83 -19.89 -2.52 -11.51
C LEU A 83 -21.02 -3.57 -11.52
N SER A 84 -21.72 -3.75 -10.39
CA SER A 84 -22.91 -4.60 -10.31
C SER A 84 -24.20 -3.90 -10.79
N GLY A 85 -24.11 -2.69 -11.35
CA GLY A 85 -25.25 -1.89 -11.83
C GLY A 85 -25.92 -1.02 -10.77
N ASN A 86 -25.36 -0.91 -9.55
CA ASN A 86 -25.92 -0.04 -8.50
C ASN A 86 -25.39 1.40 -8.59
N SER A 87 -25.89 2.26 -7.69
CA SER A 87 -25.58 3.69 -7.70
C SER A 87 -24.08 4.02 -7.54
N ARG A 88 -23.61 4.85 -8.47
CA ARG A 88 -22.28 5.48 -8.50
C ARG A 88 -22.10 6.60 -7.46
N ALA A 89 -23.18 7.00 -6.77
CA ALA A 89 -23.15 8.13 -5.86
C ALA A 89 -22.40 7.78 -4.55
N ILE A 90 -21.52 8.67 -4.12
CA ILE A 90 -20.86 8.66 -2.81
C ILE A 90 -21.23 9.95 -2.06
N SER A 91 -21.45 9.86 -0.74
CA SER A 91 -21.70 11.05 0.06
C SER A 91 -20.43 11.88 0.22
N TYR A 92 -20.57 13.17 0.48
CA TYR A 92 -19.43 14.03 0.80
C TYR A 92 -18.56 13.44 1.92
N ALA A 93 -19.18 13.04 3.03
CA ALA A 93 -18.48 12.39 4.15
C ALA A 93 -17.80 11.07 3.74
N GLY A 94 -18.43 10.27 2.87
CA GLY A 94 -17.82 9.04 2.35
C GLY A 94 -16.56 9.33 1.52
N CYS A 95 -16.59 10.39 0.71
CA CYS A 95 -15.45 10.86 -0.08
C CYS A 95 -14.30 11.37 0.81
N VAL A 96 -14.63 12.13 1.87
CA VAL A 96 -13.66 12.57 2.90
C VAL A 96 -13.01 11.36 3.57
N SER A 97 -13.80 10.40 4.04
CA SER A 97 -13.27 9.20 4.69
C SER A 97 -12.42 8.36 3.73
N GLN A 98 -12.86 8.21 2.48
CA GLN A 98 -12.12 7.46 1.47
C GLN A 98 -10.73 8.06 1.23
N LEU A 99 -10.65 9.37 1.00
CA LEU A 99 -9.39 10.06 0.77
C LEU A 99 -8.45 9.97 1.98
N PHE A 100 -8.98 10.17 3.20
CA PHE A 100 -8.21 10.04 4.43
C PHE A 100 -7.60 8.66 4.60
N PHE A 101 -8.42 7.59 4.54
CA PHE A 101 -7.93 6.24 4.77
C PHE A 101 -7.00 5.77 3.65
N TYR A 102 -7.26 6.17 2.40
CA TYR A 102 -6.39 5.86 1.27
C TYR A 102 -4.98 6.41 1.50
N HIS A 103 -4.84 7.68 1.86
CA HIS A 103 -3.54 8.27 2.13
C HIS A 103 -2.91 7.78 3.43
N PHE A 104 -3.69 7.57 4.48
CA PHE A 104 -3.19 7.04 5.75
C PHE A 104 -2.54 5.66 5.57
N LEU A 105 -3.23 4.74 4.88
CA LEU A 105 -2.74 3.40 4.65
C LEU A 105 -1.57 3.39 3.67
N GLY A 106 -1.65 4.11 2.55
CA GLY A 106 -0.55 4.20 1.58
C GLY A 106 0.73 4.82 2.17
N CYS A 107 0.62 5.86 2.99
CA CYS A 107 1.76 6.43 3.71
C CYS A 107 2.33 5.44 4.75
N THR A 108 1.45 4.73 5.48
CA THR A 108 1.86 3.73 6.46
C THR A 108 2.65 2.60 5.79
N GLU A 109 2.20 2.11 4.63
CA GLU A 109 2.90 1.09 3.84
C GLU A 109 4.28 1.57 3.38
N CYS A 110 4.37 2.79 2.82
CA CYS A 110 5.65 3.38 2.42
C CYS A 110 6.66 3.42 3.58
N PHE A 111 6.22 3.86 4.76
CA PHE A 111 7.08 3.89 5.94
C PHE A 111 7.40 2.49 6.47
N LEU A 112 6.47 1.54 6.38
CA LEU A 112 6.74 0.15 6.76
C LEU A 112 7.80 -0.49 5.88
N TYR A 113 7.74 -0.32 4.56
CA TYR A 113 8.80 -0.81 3.66
C TYR A 113 10.17 -0.22 4.02
N THR A 114 10.22 1.05 4.41
CA THR A 114 11.46 1.71 4.85
C THR A 114 11.98 1.12 6.15
N VAL A 115 11.12 0.92 7.15
CA VAL A 115 11.49 0.33 8.43
C VAL A 115 11.91 -1.14 8.27
N MET A 116 11.24 -1.89 7.40
CA MET A 116 11.61 -3.28 7.09
C MET A 116 12.95 -3.35 6.34
N ALA A 117 13.25 -2.39 5.45
CA ALA A 117 14.57 -2.28 4.82
C ALA A 117 15.66 -1.96 5.85
N TYR A 118 15.35 -1.09 6.82
CA TYR A 118 16.24 -0.80 7.95
C TYR A 118 16.50 -2.02 8.84
N ASP A 119 15.47 -2.81 9.17
CA ASP A 119 15.62 -4.09 9.89
C ASP A 119 16.61 -5.02 9.17
N ARG A 120 16.42 -5.21 7.85
CA ARG A 120 17.32 -6.04 7.03
C ARG A 120 18.74 -5.50 7.01
N PHE A 121 18.90 -4.17 6.92
CA PHE A 121 20.21 -3.52 6.95
C PHE A 121 20.94 -3.81 8.26
N VAL A 122 20.29 -3.59 9.41
CA VAL A 122 20.94 -3.85 10.71
C VAL A 122 21.23 -5.35 10.88
N ALA A 123 20.32 -6.23 10.45
CA ALA A 123 20.51 -7.68 10.56
C ALA A 123 21.72 -8.20 9.77
N ILE A 124 22.02 -7.61 8.60
CA ILE A 124 23.10 -8.08 7.72
C ILE A 124 24.40 -7.33 7.97
N CYS A 125 24.35 -6.00 8.11
CA CYS A 125 25.54 -5.17 8.26
C CYS A 125 26.08 -5.17 9.70
N TYR A 126 25.22 -5.41 10.70
CA TYR A 126 25.60 -5.40 12.12
C TYR A 126 25.04 -6.60 12.91
N PRO A 127 25.33 -7.85 12.49
CA PRO A 127 24.69 -9.05 13.05
C PRO A 127 24.91 -9.20 14.56
N LEU A 128 26.09 -8.86 15.07
CA LEU A 128 26.43 -8.97 16.51
C LEU A 128 25.68 -7.95 17.39
N ARG A 129 25.19 -6.85 16.81
CA ARG A 129 24.47 -5.80 17.54
C ARG A 129 22.97 -5.79 17.24
N TYR A 130 22.49 -6.68 16.37
CA TYR A 130 21.11 -6.69 15.89
C TYR A 130 20.08 -6.73 17.03
N THR A 131 20.26 -7.63 18.00
CA THR A 131 19.31 -7.81 19.12
C THR A 131 19.25 -6.61 20.07
N VAL A 132 20.33 -5.83 20.15
CA VAL A 132 20.39 -4.60 20.97
C VAL A 132 19.77 -3.42 20.23
N ILE A 133 20.06 -3.29 18.93
CA ILE A 133 19.57 -2.19 18.09
C ILE A 133 18.08 -2.37 17.77
N VAL A 134 17.67 -3.57 17.35
CA VAL A 134 16.31 -3.91 16.92
C VAL A 134 15.63 -4.77 17.99
N SER A 135 15.35 -4.15 19.13
CA SER A 135 14.56 -4.78 20.19
C SER A 135 13.05 -4.68 19.91
N HIS A 136 12.24 -5.50 20.57
CA HIS A 136 10.78 -5.43 20.45
C HIS A 136 10.22 -4.03 20.80
N ARG A 137 10.83 -3.32 21.76
CA ARG A 137 10.44 -1.96 22.11
C ARG A 137 10.68 -0.98 20.96
N VAL A 138 11.85 -1.07 20.33
CA VAL A 138 12.18 -0.25 19.16
C VAL A 138 11.23 -0.58 18.00
N CYS A 139 10.91 -1.85 17.78
CA CYS A 139 9.95 -2.25 16.75
C CYS A 139 8.56 -1.66 17.00
N ALA A 140 8.07 -1.70 18.24
CA ALA A 140 6.80 -1.10 18.62
C ALA A 140 6.81 0.42 18.41
N ILE A 141 7.88 1.11 18.80
CA ILE A 141 8.04 2.56 18.58
C ILE A 141 8.05 2.89 17.09
N LEU A 142 8.82 2.17 16.27
CA LEU A 142 8.87 2.36 14.82
C LEU A 142 7.51 2.09 14.18
N ALA A 143 6.83 1.00 14.56
CA ALA A 143 5.51 0.69 14.06
C ALA A 143 4.48 1.76 14.46
N MET A 144 4.46 2.23 15.71
CA MET A 144 3.56 3.33 16.10
C MET A 144 3.91 4.62 15.36
N GLY A 145 5.20 4.92 15.22
CA GLY A 145 5.70 6.09 14.47
C GLY A 145 5.22 6.09 13.02
N THR A 146 5.34 4.97 12.30
CA THR A 146 4.86 4.88 10.91
C THR A 146 3.38 5.23 10.77
N SER A 147 2.52 4.74 11.67
CA SER A 147 1.09 5.11 11.66
C SER A 147 0.86 6.55 12.10
N PHE A 148 1.58 7.03 13.10
CA PHE A 148 1.41 8.38 13.61
C PHE A 148 1.74 9.43 12.54
N PHE A 149 2.91 9.32 11.89
CA PHE A 149 3.30 10.24 10.81
C PHE A 149 2.38 10.13 9.61
N ALA A 150 1.95 8.92 9.23
CA ALA A 150 0.97 8.73 8.17
C ALA A 150 -0.39 9.38 8.49
N CYS A 151 -0.83 9.33 9.75
CA CYS A 151 -2.07 9.95 10.19
C CYS A 151 -2.00 11.48 10.11
N ILE A 152 -0.90 12.08 10.56
CA ILE A 152 -0.66 13.53 10.44
C ILE A 152 -0.70 13.93 8.97
N GLN A 153 0.03 13.22 8.11
CA GLN A 153 0.09 13.51 6.69
C GLN A 153 -1.29 13.39 6.01
N ALA A 154 -2.02 12.31 6.29
CA ALA A 154 -3.36 12.10 5.75
C ALA A 154 -4.35 13.15 6.23
N THR A 155 -4.31 13.53 7.52
CA THR A 155 -5.15 14.59 8.09
C THR A 155 -4.87 15.91 7.43
N PHE A 156 -3.58 16.27 7.28
CA PHE A 156 -3.15 17.52 6.65
C PHE A 156 -3.65 17.61 5.20
N LEU A 157 -3.38 16.58 4.39
CA LEU A 157 -3.82 16.54 2.99
C LEU A 157 -5.34 16.55 2.83
N THR A 158 -6.05 15.77 3.66
CA THR A 158 -7.53 15.71 3.61
C THR A 158 -8.13 17.05 4.01
N THR A 159 -7.63 17.67 5.09
CA THR A 159 -8.13 18.96 5.57
C THR A 159 -7.92 20.04 4.52
N LEU A 160 -6.73 20.12 3.92
CA LEU A 160 -6.47 21.07 2.85
C LEU A 160 -7.43 20.87 1.67
N THR A 161 -7.60 19.62 1.23
CA THR A 161 -8.47 19.28 0.10
C THR A 161 -9.91 19.72 0.36
N PHE A 162 -10.48 19.35 1.51
CA PHE A 162 -11.89 19.57 1.83
C PHE A 162 -12.22 20.91 2.51
N GLN A 163 -11.23 21.79 2.72
CA GLN A 163 -11.47 23.20 3.02
C GLN A 163 -11.83 24.01 1.77
N LEU A 164 -11.61 23.46 0.57
CA LEU A 164 -11.95 24.15 -0.67
C LEU A 164 -13.47 24.20 -0.91
N PRO A 165 -13.97 25.31 -1.47
CA PRO A 165 -15.35 25.39 -1.90
C PRO A 165 -15.56 24.55 -3.17
N TYR A 166 -16.33 23.47 -3.06
CA TYR A 166 -16.77 22.69 -4.22
C TYR A 166 -18.07 23.27 -4.78
N CYS A 167 -18.02 23.78 -6.00
CA CYS A 167 -19.20 24.32 -6.69
C CYS A 167 -19.27 23.98 -8.19
N GLY A 168 -18.37 23.12 -8.67
CA GLY A 168 -18.42 22.54 -10.01
C GLY A 168 -19.45 21.41 -10.14
N PRO A 169 -19.51 20.72 -11.29
CA PRO A 169 -20.31 19.50 -11.43
C PRO A 169 -19.88 18.50 -10.35
N ASN A 170 -20.84 17.79 -9.79
CA ASN A 170 -20.64 16.82 -8.73
C ASN A 170 -20.17 15.46 -9.28
N GLU A 171 -19.37 15.46 -10.36
CA GLU A 171 -18.87 14.30 -11.08
C GLU A 171 -17.36 14.17 -10.90
N VAL A 172 -16.92 12.99 -10.43
CA VAL A 172 -15.52 12.67 -10.12
C VAL A 172 -15.01 11.73 -11.21
N ASP A 173 -13.97 12.13 -11.93
CA ASP A 173 -13.41 11.45 -13.14
C ASP A 173 -12.87 10.01 -12.93
N TYR A 174 -13.07 9.40 -11.76
CA TYR A 174 -12.55 8.07 -11.39
C TYR A 174 -13.53 7.28 -10.50
N TYR A 175 -13.19 6.02 -10.23
CA TYR A 175 -13.95 5.11 -9.36
C TYR A 175 -13.79 5.37 -7.85
N PHE A 176 -12.95 6.34 -7.44
CA PHE A 176 -12.73 6.70 -6.05
C PHE A 176 -12.34 8.19 -5.91
N CYS A 177 -12.47 8.71 -4.68
CA CYS A 177 -12.06 10.07 -4.35
C CYS A 177 -10.56 10.15 -4.06
N ASP A 178 -9.83 10.94 -4.86
CA ASP A 178 -8.40 11.24 -4.69
C ASP A 178 -8.12 12.74 -4.88
N ILE A 179 -7.01 13.24 -4.33
CA ILE A 179 -6.68 14.67 -4.31
C ILE A 179 -6.72 15.29 -5.72
N PRO A 180 -6.03 14.77 -6.75
CA PRO A 180 -5.98 15.44 -8.06
C PRO A 180 -7.35 15.54 -8.72
N VAL A 181 -8.22 14.56 -8.48
CA VAL A 181 -9.58 14.57 -9.03
C VAL A 181 -10.45 15.55 -8.26
N MET A 182 -10.36 15.56 -6.93
CA MET A 182 -11.13 16.49 -6.10
C MET A 182 -10.75 17.95 -6.37
N LEU A 183 -9.46 18.27 -6.54
CA LEU A 183 -9.01 19.64 -6.81
C LEU A 183 -9.65 20.21 -8.09
N LYS A 184 -9.86 19.41 -9.15
CA LYS A 184 -10.54 19.86 -10.38
C LYS A 184 -11.99 20.29 -10.20
N LEU A 185 -12.68 19.80 -9.16
CA LEU A 185 -14.07 20.15 -8.86
C LEU A 185 -14.19 21.43 -8.00
N ALA A 186 -13.07 21.91 -7.45
CA ALA A 186 -13.06 23.09 -6.60
C ALA A 186 -13.26 24.38 -7.42
N CYS A 187 -13.85 25.39 -6.78
CA CYS A 187 -14.15 26.68 -7.39
C CYS A 187 -13.17 27.79 -7.02
N ALA A 188 -12.23 27.48 -6.14
CA ALA A 188 -11.13 28.37 -5.78
C ALA A 188 -9.87 27.97 -6.55
N ASP A 189 -8.88 28.87 -6.56
CA ASP A 189 -7.56 28.56 -7.12
C ASP A 189 -6.91 27.38 -6.36
N THR A 190 -6.62 26.30 -7.08
CA THR A 190 -6.03 25.07 -6.55
C THR A 190 -4.53 24.98 -6.73
N SER A 191 -3.91 25.94 -7.41
CA SER A 191 -2.48 25.92 -7.77
C SER A 191 -1.55 25.61 -6.59
N THR A 192 -1.82 26.24 -5.43
CA THR A 192 -1.04 26.03 -4.20
C THR A 192 -1.24 24.63 -3.64
N LEU A 193 -2.46 24.09 -3.66
CA LEU A 193 -2.74 22.73 -3.18
C LEU A 193 -2.21 21.66 -4.13
N GLU A 194 -2.24 21.92 -5.44
CA GLU A 194 -1.62 21.03 -6.42
C GLU A 194 -0.11 20.95 -6.20
N MET A 195 0.55 22.09 -5.95
CA MET A 195 1.98 22.12 -5.61
C MET A 195 2.26 21.42 -4.28
N VAL A 196 1.49 21.70 -3.21
CA VAL A 196 1.65 21.04 -1.91
C VAL A 196 1.38 19.53 -2.00
N GLY A 197 0.36 19.13 -2.76
CA GLY A 197 0.03 17.74 -3.02
C GLY A 197 1.13 17.05 -3.81
N PHE A 198 1.65 17.67 -4.87
CA PHE A 198 2.76 17.14 -5.65
C PHE A 198 4.03 16.99 -4.82
N ILE A 199 4.39 18.01 -4.03
CA ILE A 199 5.54 17.94 -3.13
C ILE A 199 5.31 16.86 -2.08
N SER A 200 4.16 16.81 -1.42
CA SER A 200 3.90 15.86 -0.34
C SER A 200 3.85 14.41 -0.84
N VAL A 201 3.09 14.16 -1.91
CA VAL A 201 2.87 12.82 -2.47
C VAL A 201 4.07 12.37 -3.33
N GLY A 202 4.90 13.30 -3.85
CA GLY A 202 6.12 12.96 -4.58
C GLY A 202 7.36 12.84 -3.69
N LEU A 203 7.61 13.83 -2.82
CA LEU A 203 8.83 13.88 -1.99
C LEU A 203 8.83 12.79 -0.92
N MET A 204 7.69 12.49 -0.31
CA MET A 204 7.63 11.48 0.75
C MET A 204 7.98 10.08 0.22
N PRO A 205 7.32 9.52 -0.82
CA PRO A 205 7.72 8.22 -1.39
C PRO A 205 9.12 8.24 -1.96
N LEU A 206 9.56 9.35 -2.58
CA LEU A 206 10.93 9.48 -3.06
C LEU A 206 11.95 9.38 -1.91
N SER A 207 11.70 10.05 -0.79
CA SER A 207 12.56 9.97 0.39
C SER A 207 12.62 8.54 0.96
N CYS A 208 11.49 7.85 1.02
CA CYS A 208 11.42 6.44 1.43
C CYS A 208 12.23 5.55 0.47
N PHE A 209 12.05 5.75 -0.83
CA PHE A 209 12.78 5.02 -1.87
C PHE A 209 14.29 5.22 -1.77
N LEU A 210 14.75 6.45 -1.57
CA LEU A 210 16.18 6.76 -1.40
C LEU A 210 16.75 6.08 -0.14
N LEU A 211 16.05 6.14 0.99
CA LEU A 211 16.47 5.46 2.22
C LEU A 211 16.56 3.94 2.04
N ILE A 212 15.60 3.36 1.33
CA ILE A 212 15.62 1.94 0.98
C ILE A 212 16.82 1.63 0.08
N LEU A 213 17.04 2.43 -0.97
CA LEU A 213 18.16 2.24 -1.91
C LEU A 213 19.51 2.33 -1.19
N THR A 214 19.69 3.31 -0.32
CA THR A 214 20.89 3.45 0.51
C THR A 214 21.08 2.22 1.40
N SER A 215 20.02 1.79 2.11
CA SER A 215 20.07 0.59 2.96
C SER A 215 20.49 -0.65 2.17
N TYR A 216 19.91 -0.86 0.99
CA TYR A 216 20.22 -1.99 0.13
C TYR A 216 21.61 -1.90 -0.51
N SER A 217 22.12 -0.71 -0.79
CA SER A 217 23.48 -0.52 -1.29
C SER A 217 24.50 -0.99 -0.26
N PHE A 218 24.31 -0.64 1.02
CA PHE A 218 25.15 -1.15 2.11
C PHE A 218 24.99 -2.66 2.31
N ILE A 219 23.76 -3.19 2.26
CA ILE A 219 23.51 -4.64 2.35
C ILE A 219 24.29 -5.39 1.26
N VAL A 220 24.21 -4.94 0.00
CA VAL A 220 24.94 -5.55 -1.10
C VAL A 220 26.45 -5.47 -0.86
N GLY A 221 26.96 -4.31 -0.42
CA GLY A 221 28.37 -4.15 -0.05
C GLY A 221 28.81 -5.16 1.02
N SER A 222 28.04 -5.32 2.10
CA SER A 222 28.31 -6.31 3.15
C SER A 222 28.22 -7.75 2.64
N ILE A 223 27.27 -8.07 1.77
CA ILE A 223 27.15 -9.42 1.19
C ILE A 223 28.36 -9.75 0.32
N LEU A 224 28.86 -8.79 -0.47
CA LEU A 224 30.05 -8.99 -1.31
C LEU A 224 31.31 -9.27 -0.48
N GLN A 225 31.37 -8.81 0.77
CA GLN A 225 32.47 -9.10 1.70
C GLN A 225 32.37 -10.50 2.35
N ILE A 226 31.25 -11.21 2.25
CA ILE A 226 31.10 -12.55 2.81
C ILE A 226 31.94 -13.54 2.01
N HIS A 227 32.94 -14.17 2.63
CA HIS A 227 33.82 -15.11 1.92
C HIS A 227 33.11 -16.40 1.48
N SER A 228 32.12 -16.89 2.23
CA SER A 228 31.39 -18.13 1.91
C SER A 228 30.32 -17.95 0.84
N ALA A 229 30.36 -18.77 -0.21
CA ALA A 229 29.37 -18.80 -1.29
C ALA A 229 27.95 -19.15 -0.78
N GLU A 230 27.86 -20.05 0.20
CA GLU A 230 26.57 -20.43 0.82
C GLU A 230 25.99 -19.28 1.65
N GLY A 231 26.84 -18.55 2.38
CA GLY A 231 26.46 -17.35 3.12
C GLY A 231 25.92 -16.25 2.21
N ARG A 232 26.60 -15.99 1.07
CA ARG A 232 26.13 -15.05 0.04
C ARG A 232 24.78 -15.46 -0.54
N ARG A 233 24.62 -16.73 -0.92
CA ARG A 233 23.38 -17.24 -1.53
C ARG A 233 22.19 -17.11 -0.58
N ARG A 234 22.39 -17.42 0.71
CA ARG A 234 21.35 -17.29 1.74
C ARG A 234 20.94 -15.83 1.97
N ALA A 235 21.91 -14.91 2.02
CA ALA A 235 21.64 -13.48 2.17
C ALA A 235 20.89 -12.91 0.96
N PHE A 236 21.33 -13.19 -0.26
CA PHE A 236 20.65 -12.78 -1.50
C PHE A 236 19.22 -13.32 -1.58
N SER A 237 19.02 -14.60 -1.27
CA SER A 237 17.68 -15.21 -1.28
C SER A 237 16.72 -14.47 -0.35
N THR A 238 17.20 -14.06 0.83
CA THR A 238 16.38 -13.38 1.85
C THR A 238 16.04 -11.95 1.43
N CYS A 239 17.00 -11.21 0.88
CA CYS A 239 16.80 -9.83 0.41
C CYS A 239 15.95 -9.74 -0.87
N SER A 240 16.00 -10.76 -1.74
CA SER A 240 15.32 -10.75 -3.03
C SER A 240 13.80 -10.62 -2.90
N ALA A 241 13.18 -11.29 -1.94
CA ALA A 241 11.73 -11.23 -1.74
C ALA A 241 11.30 -9.82 -1.33
N HIS A 242 11.98 -9.23 -0.35
CA HIS A 242 11.68 -7.88 0.13
C HIS A 242 11.95 -6.82 -0.97
N LEU A 243 13.03 -6.96 -1.74
CA LEU A 243 13.31 -6.07 -2.87
C LEU A 243 12.26 -6.21 -3.98
N THR A 244 11.76 -7.42 -4.24
CA THR A 244 10.67 -7.65 -5.21
C THR A 244 9.40 -6.92 -4.78
N ALA A 245 9.02 -7.02 -3.50
CA ALA A 245 7.86 -6.30 -2.96
C ALA A 245 8.04 -4.78 -3.08
N ILE A 246 9.19 -4.24 -2.64
CA ILE A 246 9.50 -2.80 -2.78
C ILE A 246 9.39 -2.34 -4.23
N LEU A 247 9.99 -3.07 -5.17
CA LEU A 247 9.97 -2.68 -6.59
C LEU A 247 8.56 -2.69 -7.15
N LEU A 248 7.74 -3.68 -6.80
CA LEU A 248 6.34 -3.73 -7.25
C LEU A 248 5.51 -2.60 -6.66
N SER A 249 5.78 -2.16 -5.43
CA SER A 249 5.07 -1.05 -4.79
C SER A 249 5.53 0.33 -5.27
N PHE A 250 6.83 0.54 -5.47
CA PHE A 250 7.38 1.87 -5.78
C PHE A 250 7.58 2.15 -7.28
N MET A 251 7.88 1.14 -8.12
CA MET A 251 8.14 1.37 -9.55
C MET A 251 6.95 1.98 -10.31
N PRO A 252 5.69 1.53 -10.12
CA PRO A 252 4.57 2.12 -10.83
C PRO A 252 4.38 3.60 -10.50
N VAL A 253 4.59 3.96 -9.23
CA VAL A 253 4.52 5.35 -8.74
C VAL A 253 5.61 6.21 -9.41
N VAL A 254 6.85 5.74 -9.43
CA VAL A 254 7.98 6.45 -10.08
C VAL A 254 7.75 6.65 -11.57
N LEU A 255 7.17 5.67 -12.27
CA LEU A 255 6.88 5.76 -13.71
C LEU A 255 5.85 6.85 -14.05
N ILE A 256 4.88 7.11 -13.17
CA ILE A 256 3.97 8.26 -13.32
C ILE A 256 4.74 9.57 -13.19
N TYR A 257 5.56 9.71 -12.15
CA TYR A 257 6.24 10.97 -11.84
C TYR A 257 7.33 11.35 -12.85
N LEU A 258 7.96 10.37 -13.50
CA LEU A 258 8.96 10.60 -14.54
C LEU A 258 8.34 10.81 -15.93
N GLN A 259 7.01 10.76 -16.06
CA GLN A 259 6.38 10.87 -17.37
C GLN A 259 6.45 12.32 -17.89
N PRO A 260 6.96 12.54 -19.13
CA PRO A 260 7.07 13.89 -19.69
C PRO A 260 5.71 14.51 -20.06
N THR A 261 4.69 13.69 -20.33
CA THR A 261 3.32 14.14 -20.63
C THR A 261 2.29 13.26 -19.90
N PRO A 262 1.30 13.82 -19.19
CA PRO A 262 0.30 13.03 -18.48
C PRO A 262 -0.51 12.14 -19.44
N ASN A 263 -0.49 10.81 -19.24
CA ASN A 263 -1.32 9.88 -19.99
C ASN A 263 -2.44 9.30 -19.10
N PRO A 264 -3.72 9.62 -19.36
CA PRO A 264 -4.85 9.13 -18.56
C PRO A 264 -4.93 7.60 -18.44
N TRP A 265 -4.62 6.86 -19.52
CA TRP A 265 -4.65 5.39 -19.53
C TRP A 265 -3.56 4.77 -18.66
N LEU A 266 -2.34 5.33 -18.72
CA LEU A 266 -1.24 4.87 -17.88
C LEU A 266 -1.51 5.15 -16.40
N ASN A 267 -2.03 6.34 -16.08
CA ASN A 267 -2.39 6.72 -14.72
C ASN A 267 -3.46 5.79 -14.13
N ALA A 268 -4.52 5.50 -14.87
CA ALA A 268 -5.55 4.56 -14.45
C ALA A 268 -4.99 3.14 -14.24
N THR A 269 -4.12 2.68 -15.14
CA THR A 269 -3.47 1.36 -15.04
C THR A 269 -2.57 1.26 -13.81
N VAL A 270 -1.76 2.28 -13.55
CA VAL A 270 -0.89 2.31 -12.38
C VAL A 270 -1.68 2.39 -11.07
N GLN A 271 -2.76 3.17 -11.04
CA GLN A 271 -3.65 3.20 -9.87
C GLN A 271 -4.27 1.82 -9.61
N LEU A 272 -4.73 1.12 -10.65
CA LEU A 272 -5.23 -0.26 -10.53
C LEU A 272 -4.14 -1.23 -10.06
N LEU A 273 -2.93 -1.11 -10.60
CA LEU A 273 -1.79 -1.94 -10.18
C LEU A 273 -1.46 -1.73 -8.69
N ASN A 274 -1.34 -0.48 -8.25
CA ASN A 274 -0.99 -0.18 -6.87
C ASN A 274 -2.11 -0.50 -5.89
N ASN A 275 -3.37 -0.26 -6.25
CA ASN A 275 -4.51 -0.41 -5.35
C ASN A 275 -4.99 -1.87 -5.22
N LEU A 276 -4.80 -2.69 -6.26
CA LEU A 276 -5.32 -4.07 -6.29
C LEU A 276 -4.23 -5.12 -6.46
N VAL A 277 -3.30 -4.91 -7.38
CA VAL A 277 -2.33 -5.96 -7.76
C VAL A 277 -1.18 -6.05 -6.77
N THR A 278 -0.64 -4.93 -6.30
CA THR A 278 0.47 -4.92 -5.34
C THR A 278 0.08 -5.58 -4.00
N PRO A 279 -1.02 -5.22 -3.33
CA PRO A 279 -1.47 -5.89 -2.12
C PRO A 279 -1.78 -7.38 -2.31
N MET A 280 -2.23 -7.77 -3.51
CA MET A 280 -2.47 -9.17 -3.88
C MET A 280 -1.17 -9.98 -4.00
N LEU A 281 -0.11 -9.36 -4.53
CA LEU A 281 1.19 -10.00 -4.73
C LEU A 281 2.02 -10.07 -3.44
N ASN A 282 1.81 -9.15 -2.50
CA ASN A 282 2.52 -9.13 -1.21
C ASN A 282 2.47 -10.49 -0.49
N PRO A 283 1.28 -11.11 -0.31
CA PRO A 283 1.22 -12.44 0.28
C PRO A 283 1.99 -13.51 -0.45
N LEU A 284 1.99 -13.49 -1.78
CA LEU A 284 2.73 -14.47 -2.59
C LEU A 284 4.24 -14.27 -2.44
N ILE A 285 4.71 -13.03 -2.41
CA ILE A 285 6.12 -12.72 -2.25
C ILE A 285 6.63 -13.18 -0.88
N TYR A 286 5.88 -12.88 0.19
CA TYR A 286 6.30 -13.23 1.54
C TYR A 286 6.03 -14.69 1.90
N SER A 287 4.96 -15.33 1.39
CA SER A 287 4.66 -16.73 1.68
C SER A 287 5.35 -17.72 0.74
N LEU A 288 5.36 -17.50 -0.58
CA LEU A 288 5.91 -18.48 -1.53
C LEU A 288 7.44 -18.50 -1.56
N ARG A 289 8.11 -17.44 -1.11
CA ARG A 289 9.59 -17.42 -1.06
C ARG A 289 10.15 -17.67 0.33
N ASN A 290 9.35 -17.55 1.39
CA ASN A 290 9.81 -17.77 2.75
C ASN A 290 9.46 -19.18 3.25
N LYS A 291 10.49 -20.01 3.47
CA LYS A 291 10.33 -21.39 3.95
C LYS A 291 9.66 -21.46 5.33
N GLU A 292 9.92 -20.48 6.20
CA GLU A 292 9.35 -20.44 7.56
C GLU A 292 7.85 -20.14 7.51
N VAL A 293 7.44 -19.17 6.68
CA VAL A 293 6.02 -18.85 6.46
C VAL A 293 5.28 -20.04 5.85
N LYS A 294 5.85 -20.72 4.85
CA LYS A 294 5.24 -21.95 4.29
C LYS A 294 5.05 -23.04 5.33
N TYR A 295 6.04 -23.24 6.19
CA TYR A 295 6.00 -24.27 7.21
C TYR A 295 4.89 -23.96 8.23
N SER A 296 4.83 -22.73 8.73
CA SER A 296 3.78 -22.31 9.66
C SER A 296 2.40 -22.35 9.03
N LEU A 297 2.24 -21.92 7.76
CA LEU A 297 0.96 -22.05 7.04
C LEU A 297 0.52 -23.50 6.91
N ARG A 298 1.41 -24.43 6.55
CA ARG A 298 1.08 -25.86 6.47
C ARG A 298 0.60 -26.40 7.81
N LYS A 299 1.30 -26.06 8.89
CA LYS A 299 0.93 -26.49 10.24
C LYS A 299 -0.45 -25.98 10.63
N VAL A 300 -0.75 -24.71 10.34
CA VAL A 300 -2.06 -24.12 10.62
C VAL A 300 -3.17 -24.75 9.76
N LEU A 301 -2.91 -25.00 8.47
CA LEU A 301 -3.87 -25.66 7.60
C LEU A 301 -4.14 -27.13 7.99
N GLN A 302 -3.12 -27.82 8.51
CA GLN A 302 -3.28 -29.15 9.11
C GLN A 302 -4.11 -29.10 10.41
N GLN A 303 -3.88 -28.10 11.25
CA GLN A 303 -4.69 -27.88 12.47
C GLN A 303 -6.15 -27.50 12.19
N LEU A 304 -6.45 -26.99 11.00
CA LEU A 304 -7.79 -26.64 10.53
C LEU A 304 -8.44 -27.76 9.69
N ASP A 305 -7.84 -28.96 9.61
CA ASP A 305 -8.28 -30.09 8.77
C ASP A 305 -8.41 -29.77 7.26
N LEU A 306 -7.76 -28.71 6.79
CA LEU A 306 -7.78 -28.28 5.38
C LEU A 306 -6.70 -28.96 4.53
N LEU A 307 -5.72 -29.62 5.15
CA LEU A 307 -4.68 -30.42 4.49
C LEU A 307 -4.46 -31.72 5.25
N PRO A 308 -4.25 -32.86 4.56
CA PRO A 308 -3.89 -34.11 5.22
C PRO A 308 -2.54 -33.98 5.95
N GLU A 309 -2.46 -34.53 7.15
CA GLU A 309 -1.18 -34.69 7.85
C GLU A 309 -0.23 -35.54 6.99
N LYS A 310 1.00 -35.07 6.85
CA LYS A 310 2.02 -35.67 5.97
C LYS A 310 3.32 -35.82 6.71
#